data_AF-A0A2E9RCZ2-F1
#
_entry.id   AF-A0A2E9RCZ2-F1
#
_cell.length_a   1.000
_cell.length_b   1.000
_cell.length_c   1.000
_cell.angle_alpha   90.00
_cell.angle_beta   90.00
_cell.angle_gamma   90.00
#
_symmetry.space_group_name_H-M   'P 1'
#
loop_
_entity.id
_entity.type
_entity.pdbx_description
1 polymer ?
#
loop_
_entity_poly.entity_id
_entity_poly.type
_entity_poly.pdbx_seq_one_letter_code
_entity_poly.pdbx_strand_id
1 'polypeptide(L)'
;MDGGYTVSHGSISSFDIVPDSFRFLKDFLPLAWMARKILRPTWTNRFKTEWRQKKRWPLDEQSPFEHIRTLDPMPIQSTLEKSKRNLTHAFPAFQDIEIVESWGGLIDATPDAVPVISPVDNLPGFFLATGLSGHGFGIGPAAGQLAADVATASEPLVDPTPFRFSRFSDGSRIQPIVGI
;
A
#
# COMPACT_ATOMS: atom_id res chain seq x y z
N MET A 1 -22.39 -6.83 18.98
CA MET A 1 -21.50 -5.73 18.58
C MET A 1 -21.34 -4.83 19.79
N ASP A 2 -20.14 -4.32 20.03
CA ASP A 2 -19.76 -3.47 21.17
C ASP A 2 -20.28 -2.03 21.08
N GLY A 3 -20.90 -1.66 19.96
CA GLY A 3 -21.44 -0.32 19.73
C GLY A 3 -20.43 0.67 19.18
N GLY A 4 -19.19 0.24 18.91
CA GLY A 4 -18.15 1.05 18.28
C GLY A 4 -18.36 1.23 16.78
N TYR A 5 -17.89 2.35 16.25
CA TYR A 5 -17.88 2.63 14.81
C TYR A 5 -16.46 2.98 14.37
N THR A 6 -15.98 2.34 13.31
CA THR A 6 -14.74 2.72 12.63
C THR A 6 -15.08 3.56 11.40
N VAL A 7 -14.48 4.76 11.33
CA VAL A 7 -14.72 5.70 10.24
C VAL A 7 -13.39 6.11 9.63
N SER A 8 -13.30 6.05 8.30
CA SER A 8 -12.12 6.44 7.55
C SER A 8 -12.45 7.52 6.51
N HIS A 9 -11.45 8.33 6.16
CA HIS A 9 -11.59 9.33 5.10
C HIS A 9 -11.24 8.74 3.73
N GLY A 10 -12.24 8.36 2.94
CA GLY A 10 -12.00 7.65 1.67
C GLY A 10 -11.39 8.46 0.52
N SER A 11 -11.19 9.78 0.66
CA SER A 11 -10.92 10.66 -0.49
C SER A 11 -9.54 11.33 -0.51
N ILE A 12 -8.67 11.06 0.45
CA ILE A 12 -7.33 11.68 0.53
C ILE A 12 -6.30 10.60 0.83
N SER A 13 -5.28 10.51 -0.02
CA SER A 13 -4.08 9.73 0.22
C SER A 13 -2.88 10.67 0.26
N SER A 14 -2.34 10.89 1.45
CA SER A 14 -1.07 11.62 1.60
C SER A 14 0.09 10.68 1.33
N PHE A 15 1.11 11.16 0.62
CA PHE A 15 2.34 10.39 0.42
C PHE A 15 3.55 11.30 0.54
N ASP A 16 4.62 10.79 1.14
CA ASP A 16 5.87 11.51 1.25
C ASP A 16 6.62 11.49 -0.07
N ILE A 17 7.13 12.66 -0.47
CA ILE A 17 8.13 12.73 -1.53
C ILE A 17 9.43 12.18 -0.95
N VAL A 18 9.93 11.11 -1.55
CA VAL A 18 11.13 10.36 -1.16
C VAL A 18 12.04 10.16 -2.37
N PRO A 19 13.31 9.75 -2.21
CA PRO A 19 14.21 9.53 -3.34
C PRO A 19 13.64 8.58 -4.40
N ASP A 20 12.89 7.56 -3.96
CA ASP A 20 12.25 6.59 -4.84
C ASP A 20 11.08 7.16 -5.64
N SER A 21 10.45 8.26 -5.19
CA SER A 21 9.46 9.01 -5.99
C SER A 21 10.05 9.53 -7.29
N PHE A 22 11.35 9.82 -7.32
CA PHE A 22 12.08 10.24 -8.52
C PHE A 22 12.58 9.04 -9.31
N ARG A 23 13.10 8.02 -8.61
CA ARG A 23 13.63 6.79 -9.24
C ARG A 23 12.57 6.06 -10.06
N PHE A 24 11.34 5.97 -9.55
CA PHE A 24 10.23 5.27 -10.19
C PHE A 24 9.19 6.23 -10.79
N LEU A 25 9.55 7.50 -10.99
CA LEU A 25 8.61 8.52 -11.44
C LEU A 25 7.88 8.11 -12.72
N LYS A 26 8.60 7.57 -13.70
CA LYS A 26 8.03 7.18 -15.00
C LYS A 26 7.05 6.01 -14.88
N ASP A 27 7.34 5.06 -14.00
CA ASP A 27 6.52 3.87 -13.79
C ASP A 27 5.18 4.25 -13.16
N PHE A 28 5.21 5.15 -12.18
CA PHE A 28 4.02 5.57 -11.42
C PHE A 28 3.29 6.78 -12.02
N LEU A 29 3.87 7.49 -13.01
CA LEU A 29 3.26 8.70 -13.58
C LEU A 29 1.83 8.48 -14.09
N PRO A 30 1.50 7.38 -14.81
CA PRO A 30 0.13 7.13 -15.25
C PRO A 30 -0.85 7.00 -14.08
N LEU A 31 -0.49 6.21 -13.07
CA LEU A 31 -1.32 6.02 -11.86
C LEU A 31 -1.46 7.33 -11.08
N ALA A 32 -0.37 8.08 -10.90
CA ALA A 32 -0.38 9.35 -10.20
C ALA A 32 -1.28 10.38 -10.92
N TRP A 33 -1.28 10.39 -12.25
CA TRP A 33 -2.16 11.24 -13.05
C TRP A 33 -3.63 10.88 -12.87
N MET A 34 -3.96 9.59 -12.87
CA MET A 34 -5.32 9.10 -12.61
C MET A 34 -5.79 9.47 -11.19
N ALA A 35 -4.92 9.30 -10.20
CA ALA A 35 -5.20 9.56 -8.78
C ALA A 35 -4.94 11.01 -8.34
N ARG A 36 -4.63 11.94 -9.25
CA ARG A 36 -4.22 13.33 -8.90
C ARG A 36 -5.19 14.11 -8.03
N LYS A 37 -6.48 13.78 -8.05
CA LYS A 37 -7.51 14.44 -7.23
C LYS A 37 -7.42 14.02 -5.75
N ILE A 38 -6.95 12.82 -5.46
CA ILE A 38 -6.88 12.25 -4.11
C ILE A 38 -5.46 12.28 -3.53
N LEU A 39 -4.43 12.30 -4.38
CA LEU A 39 -3.04 12.34 -3.95
C LEU A 39 -2.67 13.70 -3.35
N ARG A 40 -2.00 13.70 -2.21
CA ARG A 40 -1.45 14.88 -1.54
C ARG A 40 0.03 14.65 -1.23
N PRO A 41 0.96 15.20 -2.03
CA PRO A 41 2.37 15.06 -1.72
C PRO A 41 2.73 15.83 -0.44
N THR A 42 3.57 15.23 0.39
CA THR A 42 4.10 15.83 1.62
C THR A 42 5.63 15.81 1.60
N TRP A 43 6.22 16.86 2.16
CA TRP A 43 7.67 16.91 2.41
C TRP A 43 7.90 16.72 3.91
N THR A 44 8.48 15.58 4.27
CA THR A 44 8.79 15.25 5.66
C THR A 44 10.26 14.86 5.79
N ASN A 45 10.71 14.61 7.03
CA ASN A 45 12.06 14.10 7.27
C ASN A 45 12.29 12.70 6.68
N ARG A 46 11.24 12.01 6.22
CA ARG A 46 11.34 10.70 5.56
C ARG A 46 12.25 10.74 4.33
N PHE A 47 12.25 11.83 3.57
CA PHE A 47 13.18 12.00 2.46
C PHE A 47 14.64 11.83 2.90
N LYS A 48 15.03 12.50 4.01
CA LYS A 48 16.39 12.41 4.56
C LYS A 48 16.68 11.02 5.13
N THR A 49 15.69 10.41 5.77
CA THR A 49 15.80 9.04 6.32
C THR A 49 16.08 8.04 5.20
N GLU A 50 15.26 8.02 4.16
CA GLU A 50 15.40 7.08 3.04
C GLU A 50 16.64 7.37 2.18
N TRP A 51 17.02 8.65 2.03
CA TRP A 51 18.26 9.01 1.36
C TRP A 51 19.50 8.43 2.05
N ARG A 52 19.49 8.33 3.38
CA ARG A 52 20.60 7.81 4.18
C ARG A 52 20.51 6.31 4.44
N GLN A 53 19.42 5.67 4.05
CA GLN A 53 19.18 4.26 4.34
C GLN A 53 20.14 3.38 3.53
N LYS A 54 20.85 2.47 4.21
CA LYS A 54 21.70 1.46 3.55
C LYS A 54 20.80 0.58 2.65
N LYS A 55 21.20 0.42 1.39
CA LYS A 55 20.51 -0.46 0.42
C LYS A 55 21.13 -1.85 0.31
N ARG A 56 22.34 -2.02 0.83
CA ARG A 56 23.09 -3.27 0.90
C ARG A 56 23.72 -3.33 2.28
N TRP A 57 23.68 -4.51 2.89
CA TRP A 57 24.25 -4.78 4.19
C TRP A 57 24.71 -6.25 4.22
N PRO A 58 25.77 -6.57 4.98
CA PRO A 58 26.13 -7.94 5.31
C PRO A 58 25.00 -8.67 6.05
N LEU A 59 24.92 -10.01 5.93
CA LEU A 59 23.88 -10.82 6.60
C LEU A 59 24.05 -10.89 8.12
N ASP A 60 25.23 -10.56 8.62
CA ASP A 60 25.61 -10.48 10.03
C ASP A 60 25.45 -9.06 10.61
N GLU A 61 25.05 -8.07 9.81
CA GLU A 61 24.68 -6.74 10.28
C GLU A 61 23.15 -6.60 10.41
N GLN A 62 22.72 -5.81 11.39
CA GLN A 62 21.31 -5.48 11.57
C GLN A 62 20.76 -4.74 10.34
N SER A 63 19.73 -5.30 9.71
CA SER A 63 19.10 -4.70 8.54
C SER A 63 18.24 -3.48 8.88
N PRO A 64 17.95 -2.58 7.92
CA PRO A 64 16.98 -1.50 8.14
C PRO A 64 15.58 -2.02 8.53
N PHE A 65 15.22 -3.23 8.10
CA PHE A 65 13.94 -3.87 8.41
C PHE A 65 13.86 -4.36 9.86
N GLU A 66 15.01 -4.61 10.51
CA GLU A 66 15.04 -4.91 11.93
C GLU A 66 14.92 -3.66 12.81
N HIS A 67 15.39 -2.51 12.31
CA HIS A 67 15.19 -1.22 12.98
C HIS A 67 13.73 -0.75 12.89
N ILE A 68 13.08 -1.01 11.76
CA ILE A 68 11.68 -0.65 11.50
C ILE A 68 10.96 -1.90 11.00
N ARG A 69 10.46 -2.70 11.95
CA ARG A 69 9.69 -3.92 11.65
C ARG A 69 8.27 -3.64 11.23
N THR A 70 7.66 -2.64 11.87
CA THR A 70 6.30 -2.21 11.61
C THR A 70 6.32 -0.73 11.30
N LEU A 71 5.81 -0.38 10.13
CA LEU A 71 5.68 1.00 9.71
C LEU A 71 4.35 1.55 10.22
N ASP A 72 4.38 2.20 11.38
CA ASP A 72 3.22 2.75 12.09
C ASP A 72 3.25 4.30 12.02
N PRO A 73 2.66 4.91 10.97
CA PRO A 73 2.66 6.35 10.83
C PRO A 73 1.62 6.98 11.75
N MET A 74 1.96 8.14 12.32
CA MET A 74 0.99 8.95 13.04
C MET A 74 -0.18 9.34 12.13
N PRO A 75 -1.43 9.29 12.62
CA PRO A 75 -2.58 9.74 11.86
C PRO A 75 -2.48 11.24 11.54
N ILE A 76 -3.03 11.63 10.40
CA ILE A 76 -3.06 13.03 9.98
C ILE A 76 -4.28 13.71 10.61
N GLN A 77 -4.04 14.50 11.66
CA GLN A 77 -5.13 15.13 12.44
C GLN A 77 -6.11 15.91 11.56
N SER A 78 -5.62 16.68 10.58
CA SER A 78 -6.50 17.45 9.70
C SER A 78 -7.44 16.59 8.84
N THR A 79 -7.08 15.34 8.56
CA THR A 79 -7.93 14.36 7.87
C THR A 79 -8.96 13.77 8.83
N LEU A 80 -8.57 13.50 10.08
CA LEU A 80 -9.49 13.03 11.11
C LEU A 80 -10.57 14.07 11.44
N GLU A 81 -10.18 15.34 11.60
CA GLU A 81 -11.15 16.43 11.85
C GLU A 81 -12.15 16.60 10.70
N LYS A 82 -11.68 16.48 9.45
CA LYS A 82 -12.57 16.49 8.28
C LYS A 82 -13.52 15.30 8.30
N SER A 83 -13.05 14.11 8.68
CA SER A 83 -13.88 12.91 8.79
C SER A 83 -14.95 13.08 9.85
N LYS A 84 -14.59 13.56 11.04
CA LYS A 84 -15.54 13.86 12.12
C LYS A 84 -16.57 14.86 11.66
N ARG A 85 -16.15 15.98 11.05
CA ARG A 85 -17.06 17.01 10.53
C ARG A 85 -18.03 16.46 9.49
N ASN A 86 -17.55 15.65 8.54
CA ASN A 86 -18.39 15.05 7.51
C ASN A 86 -19.38 14.05 8.12
N LEU A 87 -18.93 13.24 9.07
CA LEU A 87 -19.75 12.26 9.78
C LEU A 87 -20.87 12.95 10.55
N THR A 88 -20.57 13.98 11.37
CA THR A 88 -21.58 14.68 12.17
C THR A 88 -22.54 15.49 11.33
N HIS A 89 -22.09 16.00 10.17
CA HIS A 89 -22.96 16.68 9.22
C HIS A 89 -23.92 15.71 8.52
N ALA A 90 -23.44 14.52 8.13
CA ALA A 90 -24.28 13.50 7.49
C ALA A 90 -25.21 12.79 8.50
N PHE A 91 -24.72 12.59 9.72
CA PHE A 91 -25.40 11.85 10.77
C PHE A 91 -25.29 12.63 12.10
N PRO A 92 -26.26 13.53 12.39
CA PRO A 92 -26.25 14.36 13.59
C PRO A 92 -26.17 13.58 14.92
N ALA A 93 -26.57 12.30 14.92
CA ALA A 93 -26.44 11.42 16.08
C ALA A 93 -24.98 11.25 16.57
N PHE A 94 -23.99 11.59 15.72
CA PHE A 94 -22.57 11.51 16.06
C PHE A 94 -21.98 12.82 16.62
N GLN A 95 -22.77 13.87 16.90
CA GLN A 95 -22.23 15.19 17.31
C GLN A 95 -21.29 15.14 18.53
N ASP A 96 -21.68 14.41 19.57
CA ASP A 96 -20.96 14.35 20.85
C ASP A 96 -20.16 13.05 21.02
N ILE A 97 -19.71 12.46 19.91
CA ILE A 97 -18.95 11.20 19.96
C ILE A 97 -17.56 11.40 20.56
N GLU A 98 -17.16 10.44 21.36
CA GLU A 98 -15.79 10.28 21.84
C GLU A 98 -14.96 9.52 20.80
N ILE A 99 -13.75 10.01 20.51
CA ILE A 99 -12.77 9.28 19.70
C ILE A 99 -11.95 8.43 20.66
N VAL A 100 -12.20 7.13 20.66
CA VAL A 100 -11.50 6.17 21.52
C VAL A 100 -10.10 5.82 21.00
N GLU A 101 -9.91 5.85 19.68
CA GLU A 101 -8.65 5.49 19.04
C GLU A 101 -8.49 6.20 17.69
N SER A 102 -7.25 6.40 17.25
CA SER A 102 -6.90 6.93 15.94
C SER A 102 -5.57 6.35 15.47
N TRP A 103 -5.51 5.90 14.23
CA TRP A 103 -4.32 5.27 13.65
C TRP A 103 -4.10 5.70 12.21
N GLY A 104 -2.87 5.54 11.75
CA GLY A 104 -2.49 5.66 10.34
C GLY A 104 -2.05 4.32 9.77
N GLY A 105 -1.91 4.26 8.46
CA GLY A 105 -1.37 3.10 7.78
C GLY A 105 -0.67 3.50 6.49
N LEU A 106 0.27 2.68 6.06
CA LEU A 106 0.91 2.82 4.77
C LEU A 106 0.44 1.73 3.82
N ILE A 107 0.13 2.15 2.59
CA ILE A 107 -0.29 1.28 1.50
C ILE A 107 0.89 1.12 0.55
N ASP A 108 1.26 -0.12 0.30
CA ASP A 108 2.14 -0.49 -0.80
C ASP A 108 1.34 -0.52 -2.10
N ALA A 109 1.79 0.24 -3.10
CA ALA A 109 1.13 0.33 -4.40
C ALA A 109 2.08 -0.10 -5.51
N THR A 110 1.55 -0.85 -6.47
CA THR A 110 2.24 -1.16 -7.73
C THR A 110 1.92 -0.10 -8.79
N PRO A 111 2.75 0.05 -9.83
CA PRO A 111 2.50 0.99 -10.93
C PRO A 111 1.13 0.83 -11.62
N ASP A 112 0.58 -0.39 -11.62
CA ASP A 112 -0.73 -0.70 -12.20
C ASP A 112 -1.86 -0.90 -11.17
N ALA A 113 -1.57 -0.73 -9.88
CA ALA A 113 -2.46 -1.04 -8.76
C ALA A 113 -2.92 -2.52 -8.68
N VAL A 114 -2.25 -3.43 -9.39
CA VAL A 114 -2.50 -4.87 -9.36
C VAL A 114 -1.51 -5.56 -8.40
N PRO A 115 -1.94 -6.50 -7.54
CA PRO A 115 -1.02 -7.25 -6.68
C PRO A 115 0.12 -7.94 -7.43
N VAL A 116 1.21 -8.23 -6.71
CA VAL A 116 2.25 -9.16 -7.14
C VAL A 116 2.13 -10.42 -6.30
N ILE A 117 1.77 -11.53 -6.93
CA ILE A 117 1.64 -12.87 -6.32
C ILE A 117 2.35 -13.85 -7.25
N SER A 118 3.63 -14.10 -7.01
CA SER A 118 4.46 -14.87 -7.95
C SER A 118 5.82 -15.29 -7.38
N PRO A 119 6.44 -16.35 -7.93
CA PRO A 119 7.88 -16.58 -7.75
C PRO A 119 8.70 -15.44 -8.37
N VAL A 120 9.95 -15.34 -7.95
CA VAL A 120 10.94 -14.44 -8.56
C VAL A 120 11.90 -15.25 -9.42
N ASP A 121 11.83 -15.08 -10.74
CA ASP A 121 12.51 -15.92 -11.74
C ASP A 121 14.02 -16.06 -11.52
N ASN A 122 14.69 -14.99 -11.08
CA ASN A 122 16.13 -14.97 -10.84
C ASN A 122 16.54 -15.35 -9.40
N LEU A 123 15.58 -15.76 -8.57
CA LEU A 123 15.82 -16.12 -7.17
C LEU A 123 14.96 -17.34 -6.77
N PRO A 124 15.42 -18.57 -7.10
CA PRO A 124 14.66 -19.79 -6.83
C PRO A 124 14.28 -19.94 -5.35
N GLY A 125 13.03 -20.32 -5.10
CA GLY A 125 12.48 -20.48 -3.75
C GLY A 125 12.00 -19.17 -3.10
N PHE A 126 12.16 -18.02 -3.76
CA PHE A 126 11.63 -16.75 -3.26
C PHE A 126 10.31 -16.38 -3.94
N PHE A 127 9.30 -16.08 -3.13
CA PHE A 127 7.94 -15.76 -3.57
C PHE A 127 7.52 -14.40 -3.02
N LEU A 128 6.79 -13.64 -3.85
CA LEU A 128 6.21 -12.35 -3.50
C LEU A 128 4.69 -12.49 -3.36
N ALA A 129 4.13 -11.84 -2.34
CA ALA A 129 2.70 -11.61 -2.14
C ALA A 129 2.53 -10.21 -1.53
N THR A 130 2.57 -9.17 -2.37
CA THR A 130 2.65 -7.76 -1.98
C THR A 130 1.96 -6.87 -3.01
N GLY A 131 1.92 -5.55 -2.79
CA GLY A 131 1.39 -4.60 -3.76
C GLY A 131 -0.13 -4.59 -3.84
N LEU A 132 -0.83 -4.89 -2.75
CA LEU A 132 -2.29 -5.00 -2.75
C LEU A 132 -2.99 -3.64 -2.92
N SER A 133 -2.23 -2.54 -2.95
CA SER A 133 -2.65 -1.24 -3.46
C SER A 133 -3.94 -0.70 -2.79
N GLY A 134 -4.12 -1.01 -1.50
CA GLY A 134 -5.26 -0.59 -0.69
C GLY A 134 -6.49 -1.50 -0.74
N HIS A 135 -6.48 -2.54 -1.56
CA HIS A 135 -7.62 -3.45 -1.78
C HIS A 135 -7.50 -4.74 -0.97
N GLY A 136 -6.37 -4.91 -0.26
CA GLY A 136 -5.97 -6.15 0.39
C GLY A 136 -6.91 -6.66 1.48
N PHE A 137 -7.71 -5.80 2.11
CA PHE A 137 -8.71 -6.25 3.08
C PHE A 137 -9.80 -7.11 2.41
N GLY A 138 -10.36 -6.65 1.29
CA GLY A 138 -11.44 -7.36 0.60
C GLY A 138 -10.94 -8.61 -0.13
N ILE A 139 -9.78 -8.52 -0.80
CA ILE A 139 -9.24 -9.63 -1.60
C ILE A 139 -8.32 -10.57 -0.81
N GLY A 140 -8.04 -10.26 0.47
CA GLY A 140 -7.05 -10.95 1.30
C GLY A 140 -7.18 -12.49 1.30
N PRO A 141 -8.38 -13.06 1.50
CA PRO A 141 -8.55 -14.52 1.46
C PRO A 141 -8.17 -15.15 0.12
N ALA A 142 -8.58 -14.55 -1.00
CA ALA A 142 -8.26 -15.06 -2.33
C ALA A 142 -6.78 -14.84 -2.69
N ALA A 143 -6.21 -13.69 -2.32
CA ALA A 143 -4.78 -13.41 -2.50
C ALA A 143 -3.90 -14.39 -1.70
N GLY A 144 -4.29 -14.70 -0.46
CA GLY A 144 -3.63 -15.69 0.39
C GLY A 144 -3.70 -17.10 -0.19
N GLN A 145 -4.87 -17.50 -0.69
CA GLN A 145 -5.03 -18.79 -1.37
C GLN A 145 -4.15 -18.89 -2.62
N LEU A 146 -4.18 -17.87 -3.49
CA LEU A 146 -3.34 -17.84 -4.69
C LEU A 146 -1.84 -17.89 -4.34
N ALA A 147 -1.42 -17.17 -3.30
CA ALA A 147 -0.04 -17.21 -2.82
C ALA A 147 0.36 -18.62 -2.35
N ALA A 148 -0.54 -19.32 -1.65
CA ALA A 148 -0.31 -20.70 -1.22
C ALA A 148 -0.22 -21.67 -2.40
N ASP A 149 -1.13 -21.56 -3.38
CA ASP A 149 -1.15 -22.40 -4.57
C ASP A 149 0.15 -22.24 -5.37
N VAL A 150 0.55 -20.99 -5.61
CA VAL A 150 1.80 -20.65 -6.31
C VAL A 150 3.04 -21.14 -5.56
N ALA A 151 3.09 -20.96 -4.23
CA ALA A 151 4.23 -21.38 -3.42
C ALA A 151 4.39 -22.91 -3.33
N THR A 152 3.29 -23.66 -3.45
CA THR A 152 3.26 -25.12 -3.35
C THR A 152 3.22 -25.83 -4.70
N ALA A 153 3.24 -25.07 -5.81
CA ALA A 153 3.02 -25.58 -7.16
C ALA A 153 1.70 -26.37 -7.32
N SER A 154 0.67 -25.98 -6.58
CA SER A 154 -0.70 -26.49 -6.73
C SER A 154 -1.40 -25.80 -7.90
N GLU A 155 -2.45 -26.41 -8.46
CA GLU A 155 -3.28 -25.78 -9.49
C GLU A 155 -4.02 -24.56 -8.91
N PRO A 156 -3.77 -23.33 -9.42
CA PRO A 156 -4.39 -22.13 -8.88
C PRO A 156 -5.88 -22.03 -9.20
N LEU A 157 -6.68 -21.57 -8.22
CA LEU A 157 -8.11 -21.29 -8.44
C LEU A 157 -8.37 -20.08 -9.36
N VAL A 158 -7.39 -19.20 -9.51
CA VAL A 158 -7.44 -17.99 -10.35
C VAL A 158 -6.17 -17.94 -11.20
N ASP A 159 -6.28 -17.49 -12.46
CA ASP A 159 -5.12 -17.32 -13.34
C ASP A 159 -4.06 -16.40 -12.69
N PRO A 160 -2.84 -16.92 -12.40
CA PRO A 160 -1.77 -16.14 -11.77
C PRO A 160 -1.10 -15.15 -12.73
N THR A 161 -1.31 -15.28 -14.05
CA THR A 161 -0.59 -14.53 -15.08
C THR A 161 -0.62 -13.01 -14.89
N PRO A 162 -1.74 -12.37 -14.50
CA PRO A 162 -1.78 -10.93 -14.26
C PRO A 162 -0.95 -10.47 -13.04
N PHE A 163 -0.69 -11.37 -12.09
CA PHE A 163 -0.05 -11.06 -10.81
C PHE A 163 1.46 -11.31 -10.81
N ARG A 164 2.03 -11.76 -11.94
CA ARG A 164 3.47 -12.01 -12.04
C ARG A 164 4.31 -10.75 -11.86
N PHE A 165 5.42 -10.87 -11.14
CA PHE A 165 6.37 -9.79 -10.94
C PHE A 165 7.06 -9.37 -12.25
N SER A 166 7.33 -10.34 -13.13
CA SER A 166 8.03 -10.13 -14.41
C SER A 166 7.32 -9.19 -15.38
N ARG A 167 6.03 -8.88 -15.16
CA ARG A 167 5.27 -7.93 -16.00
C ARG A 167 5.86 -6.52 -16.00
N PHE A 168 6.65 -6.16 -14.97
CA PHE A 168 7.34 -4.89 -14.89
C PHE A 168 8.67 -4.85 -15.66
N SER A 169 9.11 -5.98 -16.23
CA SER A 169 10.41 -6.10 -16.92
C SER A 169 10.36 -6.79 -18.28
N ASP A 170 9.27 -7.47 -18.63
CA ASP A 170 9.17 -8.30 -19.84
C ASP A 170 8.58 -7.58 -21.07
N GLY A 171 8.34 -6.27 -20.97
CA GLY A 171 7.72 -5.46 -22.03
C GLY A 171 6.20 -5.43 -22.01
N SER A 172 5.56 -6.05 -21.01
CA SER A 172 4.11 -5.93 -20.82
C SER A 172 3.69 -4.48 -20.63
N ARG A 173 2.53 -4.13 -21.17
CA ARG A 173 1.99 -2.77 -21.04
C ARG A 173 1.39 -2.58 -19.64
N ILE A 174 2.05 -1.76 -18.82
CA ILE A 174 1.56 -1.36 -17.50
C ILE A 174 0.39 -0.38 -17.70
N GLN A 175 -0.81 -0.80 -17.30
CA GLN A 175 -2.02 0.01 -17.34
C GLN A 175 -2.66 0.01 -15.95
N PRO A 176 -2.69 1.16 -15.27
CA PRO A 176 -3.32 1.24 -13.97
C PRO A 176 -4.82 0.99 -14.06
N ILE A 177 -5.31 0.11 -13.19
CA ILE A 177 -6.74 -0.12 -13.01
C ILE A 177 -7.14 0.58 -11.71
N VAL A 178 -7.81 1.73 -11.84
CA VAL A 178 -8.30 2.51 -10.69
C VAL A 178 -9.81 2.55 -10.76
N GLY A 179 -10.49 1.91 -9.82
CA GLY A 179 -11.95 1.87 -9.76
C GLY A 179 -12.50 0.53 -9.31
N ILE A 180 -12.47 0.31 -8.00
CA ILE A 180 -13.53 -0.38 -7.26
C ILE A 180 -13.99 0.60 -6.17
#